data_AF-A0A699HGU4-F1
#
_entry.id   AF-A0A699HGU4-F1
#
_cell.length_a   1.000
_cell.length_b   1.000
_cell.length_c   1.000
_cell.angle_alpha   90.00
_cell.angle_beta   90.00
_cell.angle_gamma   90.00
#
_symmetry.space_group_name_H-M   'P 1'
#
loop_
_entity.id
_entity.type
_entity.pdbx_description
1 polymer ?
#
loop_
_entity_poly.entity_id
_entity_poly.type
_entity_poly.pdbx_seq_one_letter_code
_entity_poly.pdbx_strand_id
1 'polypeptide(L)'
;MTRSLSVPRIDGKSSLKIHFDDTNPAKKNNEFAYNTLNDLKTMGINYEITFTSDYSPQLIGITQKLIEEGKAFIDDTPRAQMQSERMAEIDFKCRNNTVAENIKLWNEMLAGSDRGLQCCLREKVDMQHPNKSLREPVYYRCNLTPHHRIGPKYKIYPTYDFACPFVDYIQANGSFYGSLRTKWLMDGMMPVFGLCKEWYAEV
;
A
#
# COMPACT_ATOMS: atom_id res chain seq x y z
N MET A 1 -1.27 -0.43 -11.93
CA MET A 1 -1.61 -1.10 -13.21
C MET A 1 -0.51 -2.08 -13.57
N THR A 2 -0.77 -3.33 -13.17
CA THR A 2 0.04 -4.57 -13.17
C THR A 2 1.55 -4.41 -13.04
N ARG A 3 2.06 -4.56 -11.81
CA ARG A 3 3.50 -4.59 -11.50
C ARG A 3 3.96 -5.88 -10.82
N SER A 4 3.05 -6.85 -10.73
CA SER A 4 3.22 -8.06 -9.94
C SER A 4 2.66 -9.26 -10.70
N LEU A 5 3.56 -10.15 -11.11
CA LEU A 5 3.24 -11.50 -11.58
C LEU A 5 3.97 -12.43 -10.60
N SER A 6 3.22 -13.18 -9.79
CA SER A 6 3.78 -14.25 -8.96
C SER A 6 3.72 -15.55 -9.75
N VAL A 7 4.88 -16.10 -10.07
CA VAL A 7 5.00 -17.30 -10.93
C VAL A 7 4.64 -18.55 -10.11
N PRO A 8 3.88 -19.51 -10.66
CA PRO A 8 3.50 -20.72 -9.94
C PRO A 8 4.71 -21.57 -9.58
N ARG A 9 4.55 -22.42 -8.55
CA ARG A 9 5.50 -23.51 -8.29
C ARG A 9 5.48 -24.50 -9.45
N ILE A 10 6.64 -24.99 -9.84
CA ILE A 10 6.83 -25.98 -10.93
C ILE A 10 6.37 -27.35 -10.44
N ASP A 11 5.07 -27.55 -10.23
CA ASP A 11 4.49 -28.84 -9.84
C ASP A 11 3.24 -29.20 -10.66
N GLY A 12 2.94 -28.42 -11.72
CA GLY A 12 1.87 -28.73 -12.67
C GLY A 12 0.45 -28.63 -12.12
N LYS A 13 0.28 -28.13 -10.87
CA LYS A 13 -1.02 -28.00 -10.20
C LYS A 13 -1.36 -26.57 -9.77
N SER A 14 -0.46 -25.61 -9.94
CA SER A 14 -0.68 -24.24 -9.48
C SER A 14 -1.09 -23.30 -10.63
N SER A 15 -2.24 -22.64 -10.47
CA SER A 15 -2.69 -21.55 -11.33
C SER A 15 -1.84 -20.30 -11.10
N LEU A 16 -1.53 -19.56 -12.16
CA LEU A 16 -0.86 -18.27 -12.07
C LEU A 16 -1.75 -17.28 -11.31
N LYS A 17 -1.24 -16.64 -10.26
CA LYS A 17 -1.99 -15.55 -9.60
C LYS A 17 -1.67 -14.24 -10.30
N ILE A 18 -2.68 -13.63 -10.89
CA ILE A 18 -2.62 -12.30 -11.47
C ILE A 18 -3.21 -11.34 -10.46
N HIS A 19 -2.36 -10.45 -9.95
CA HIS A 19 -2.79 -9.43 -9.01
C HIS A 19 -2.88 -8.07 -9.68
N PHE A 20 -4.08 -7.50 -9.71
CA PHE A 20 -4.30 -6.13 -10.14
C PHE A 20 -4.17 -5.19 -8.96
N ASP A 21 -3.09 -4.40 -8.97
CA ASP A 21 -2.97 -3.22 -8.13
C ASP A 21 -3.89 -2.12 -8.65
N ASP A 22 -5.02 -1.99 -7.97
CA ASP A 22 -6.12 -1.05 -8.22
C ASP A 22 -6.24 0.03 -7.14
N THR A 23 -5.19 0.24 -6.32
CA THR A 23 -5.17 1.24 -5.23
C THR A 23 -5.47 2.68 -5.65
N ASN A 24 -5.26 3.04 -6.92
CA ASN A 24 -5.55 4.38 -7.43
C ASN A 24 -6.93 4.44 -8.12
N PRO A 25 -7.96 5.05 -7.47
CA PRO A 25 -9.31 5.08 -8.02
C PRO A 25 -9.43 5.87 -9.34
N ALA A 26 -8.51 6.81 -9.60
CA ALA A 26 -8.54 7.65 -10.80
C ALA A 26 -7.85 7.00 -12.01
N LYS A 27 -6.99 5.98 -11.81
CA LYS A 27 -6.32 5.29 -12.92
C LYS A 27 -7.19 4.12 -13.39
N LYS A 28 -7.94 4.38 -14.46
CA LYS A 28 -8.71 3.38 -15.17
C LYS A 28 -8.00 3.09 -16.49
N ASN A 29 -7.23 2.01 -16.57
CA ASN A 29 -6.77 1.51 -17.87
C ASN A 29 -6.98 0.01 -18.01
N ASN A 30 -8.26 -0.38 -18.03
CA ASN A 30 -8.67 -1.78 -18.14
C ASN A 30 -8.20 -2.43 -19.45
N GLU A 31 -7.84 -1.66 -20.47
CA GLU A 31 -7.41 -2.18 -21.78
C GLU A 31 -6.15 -3.05 -21.68
N PHE A 32 -5.13 -2.59 -20.94
CA PHE A 32 -3.92 -3.37 -20.71
C PHE A 32 -4.21 -4.67 -19.95
N ALA A 33 -5.09 -4.61 -18.95
CA ALA A 33 -5.50 -5.80 -18.20
C ALA A 33 -6.17 -6.83 -19.11
N TYR A 34 -7.13 -6.40 -19.94
CA TYR A 34 -7.82 -7.31 -20.87
C TYR A 34 -6.89 -7.92 -21.92
N ASN A 35 -5.97 -7.15 -22.48
CA ASN A 35 -5.01 -7.66 -23.46
C ASN A 35 -4.08 -8.70 -22.83
N THR A 36 -3.54 -8.44 -21.64
CA THR A 36 -2.71 -9.42 -20.92
C THR A 36 -3.49 -10.70 -20.59
N LEU A 37 -4.75 -10.59 -20.17
CA LEU A 37 -5.58 -11.77 -19.90
C LEU A 37 -5.88 -12.59 -21.16
N ASN A 38 -6.01 -11.92 -22.31
CA ASN A 38 -6.21 -12.57 -23.61
C ASN A 38 -4.94 -13.28 -24.09
N ASP A 39 -3.77 -12.67 -23.90
CA ASP A 39 -2.47 -13.29 -24.21
C ASP A 39 -2.25 -14.56 -23.40
N LEU A 40 -2.51 -14.51 -22.08
CA LEU A 40 -2.39 -15.69 -21.20
C LEU A 40 -3.37 -16.80 -21.57
N LYS A 41 -4.60 -16.43 -21.95
CA LYS A 41 -5.59 -17.38 -22.47
C LYS A 41 -5.11 -18.04 -23.77
N THR A 42 -4.50 -17.26 -24.67
CA THR A 42 -3.92 -17.76 -25.93
C THR A 42 -2.77 -18.73 -25.68
N MET A 43 -1.98 -18.50 -24.62
CA MET A 43 -0.91 -19.41 -24.20
C MET A 43 -1.39 -20.66 -23.45
N GLY A 44 -2.71 -20.81 -23.21
CA GLY A 44 -3.27 -21.93 -22.46
C GLY A 44 -2.92 -21.94 -20.97
N ILE A 45 -2.55 -20.78 -20.40
CA ILE A 45 -2.17 -20.65 -18.99
C ILE A 45 -3.42 -20.42 -18.15
N ASN A 46 -3.66 -21.31 -17.18
CA ASN A 46 -4.71 -21.12 -16.17
C ASN A 46 -4.27 -20.08 -15.13
N TYR A 47 -5.15 -19.12 -14.84
CA TYR A 47 -4.88 -18.07 -13.88
C TYR A 47 -6.05 -17.77 -12.94
N GLU A 48 -5.72 -17.23 -11.78
CA GLU A 48 -6.64 -16.67 -10.79
C GLU A 48 -6.42 -15.15 -10.71
N ILE A 49 -7.50 -14.37 -10.68
CA ILE A 49 -7.43 -12.92 -10.59
C ILE A 49 -7.74 -12.45 -9.17
N THR A 50 -6.92 -11.55 -8.66
CA THR A 50 -7.13 -10.88 -7.36
C THR A 50 -6.89 -9.38 -7.51
N PHE A 51 -7.44 -8.58 -6.59
CA PHE A 51 -7.29 -7.14 -6.61
C PHE A 51 -6.89 -6.61 -5.24
N THR A 52 -6.16 -5.50 -5.19
CA THR A 52 -5.76 -4.91 -3.90
C THR A 52 -6.97 -4.44 -3.10
N SER A 53 -8.00 -3.92 -3.78
CA SER A 53 -9.22 -3.45 -3.13
C SER A 53 -9.98 -4.54 -2.37
N ASP A 54 -9.79 -5.82 -2.70
CA ASP A 54 -10.35 -6.97 -1.95
C ASP A 54 -9.82 -7.04 -0.50
N TYR A 55 -8.63 -6.48 -0.25
CA TYR A 55 -7.94 -6.46 1.05
C TYR A 55 -8.14 -5.15 1.82
N SER A 56 -8.99 -4.24 1.34
CA SER A 56 -9.18 -2.92 1.96
C SER A 56 -9.59 -2.99 3.44
N PRO A 57 -10.52 -3.87 3.88
CA PRO A 57 -10.84 -4.01 5.31
C PRO A 57 -9.62 -4.39 6.16
N GLN A 58 -8.83 -5.37 5.71
CA GLN A 58 -7.66 -5.84 6.44
C GLN A 58 -6.57 -4.76 6.50
N LEU A 59 -6.33 -4.07 5.38
CA LEU A 59 -5.38 -2.95 5.30
C LEU A 59 -5.75 -1.80 6.25
N ILE A 60 -7.04 -1.45 6.33
CA ILE A 60 -7.51 -0.43 7.28
C ILE A 60 -7.35 -0.91 8.72
N GLY A 61 -7.68 -2.17 8.99
CA GLY A 61 -7.56 -2.79 10.32
C GLY A 61 -6.12 -2.79 10.84
N ILE A 62 -5.15 -3.24 10.05
CA ILE A 62 -3.74 -3.21 10.46
C ILE A 62 -3.25 -1.77 10.63
N THR A 63 -3.72 -0.83 9.82
CA THR A 63 -3.34 0.59 9.93
C THR A 63 -3.82 1.20 11.24
N GLN A 64 -5.05 0.91 11.66
CA GLN A 64 -5.57 1.32 12.96
C GLN A 64 -4.68 0.82 14.09
N LYS A 65 -4.27 -0.45 14.04
CA LYS A 65 -3.37 -1.06 15.03
C LYS A 65 -2.00 -0.37 15.06
N LEU A 66 -1.43 -0.05 13.89
CA LEU A 66 -0.15 0.68 13.82
C LEU A 66 -0.23 2.06 14.47
N ILE A 67 -1.36 2.76 14.34
CA ILE A 67 -1.57 4.05 15.02
C ILE A 67 -1.64 3.85 16.54
N GLU A 68 -2.40 2.83 16.99
CA GLU A 68 -2.55 2.50 18.42
C GLU A 68 -1.22 2.12 19.08
N GLU A 69 -0.34 1.44 18.35
CA GLU A 69 1.02 1.09 18.78
C GLU A 69 2.03 2.24 18.65
N GLY A 70 1.61 3.41 18.14
CA GLY A 70 2.50 4.56 17.94
C GLY A 70 3.51 4.38 16.80
N LYS A 71 3.31 3.38 15.94
CA LYS A 71 4.13 3.07 14.76
C LYS A 71 3.67 3.80 13.49
N ALA A 72 2.55 4.53 13.56
CA ALA A 72 2.07 5.40 12.51
C ALA A 72 1.50 6.69 13.07
N PHE A 73 1.55 7.76 12.28
CA PHE A 73 1.00 9.06 12.64
C PHE A 73 0.35 9.74 11.43
N ILE A 74 -0.54 10.70 11.71
CA ILE A 74 -1.21 11.49 10.68
C ILE A 74 -0.46 12.81 10.49
N ASP A 75 -0.12 13.11 9.25
CA ASP A 75 0.61 14.32 8.84
C ASP A 75 -0.25 15.17 7.91
N ASP A 76 -0.35 16.44 8.21
CA ASP A 76 -1.06 17.46 7.43
C ASP A 76 -0.11 18.53 6.86
N THR A 77 1.20 18.28 6.93
CA THR A 77 2.20 19.15 6.33
C THR A 77 1.94 19.30 4.82
N PRO A 78 2.00 20.51 4.25
CA PRO A 78 1.81 20.71 2.82
C PRO A 78 2.82 19.91 1.98
N ARG A 79 2.39 19.39 0.82
CA ARG A 79 3.22 18.48 0.00
C ARG A 79 4.59 19.02 -0.40
N ALA A 80 4.69 20.31 -0.71
CA ALA A 80 5.97 20.93 -1.06
C ALA A 80 6.94 20.94 0.15
N GLN A 81 6.43 21.32 1.32
CA GLN A 81 7.18 21.32 2.58
C GLN A 81 7.56 19.90 3.01
N MET A 82 6.64 18.94 2.86
CA MET A 82 6.90 17.53 3.16
C MET A 82 8.11 16.98 2.39
N GLN A 83 8.27 17.38 1.13
CA GLN A 83 9.39 16.93 0.31
C GLN A 83 10.70 17.56 0.76
N SER A 84 10.72 18.86 1.08
CA SER A 84 11.93 19.53 1.56
C SER A 84 12.38 19.00 2.92
N GLU A 85 11.46 18.86 3.88
CA GLU A 85 11.77 18.33 5.21
C GLU A 85 12.30 16.90 5.12
N ARG A 86 11.69 16.07 4.27
CA ARG A 86 12.14 14.69 4.06
C ARG A 86 13.57 14.60 3.53
N MET A 87 13.91 15.48 2.61
CA MET A 87 15.24 15.52 1.99
C MET A 87 16.30 16.14 2.92
N ALA A 88 15.87 17.02 3.83
CA ALA A 88 16.71 17.66 4.83
C ALA A 88 16.79 16.89 6.17
N GLU A 89 16.15 15.72 6.27
CA GLU A 89 16.17 14.87 7.48
C GLU A 89 15.54 15.54 8.71
N ILE A 90 14.59 16.44 8.47
CA ILE A 90 13.86 17.17 9.50
C ILE A 90 12.62 16.36 9.88
N ASP A 91 12.46 16.09 11.18
CA ASP A 91 11.26 15.44 11.73
C ASP A 91 10.01 16.27 11.42
N PHE A 92 8.98 15.59 10.90
CA PHE A 92 7.68 16.22 10.67
C PHE A 92 7.08 16.71 11.99
N LYS A 93 6.44 17.89 11.95
CA LYS A 93 5.77 18.49 13.12
C LYS A 93 4.83 17.51 13.82
N CYS A 94 4.10 16.70 13.04
CA CYS A 94 3.08 15.78 13.53
C CYS A 94 3.63 14.42 13.99
N ARG A 95 4.95 14.18 13.87
CA ARG A 95 5.60 12.90 14.22
C ARG A 95 5.44 12.49 15.68
N ASN A 96 5.30 13.47 16.57
CA ASN A 96 5.16 13.28 18.02
C ASN A 96 3.74 13.57 18.52
N ASN A 97 2.74 13.60 17.63
CA ASN A 97 1.34 13.61 18.03
C ASN A 97 1.03 12.41 18.92
N THR A 98 0.13 12.61 19.88
CA THR A 98 -0.36 11.52 20.72
C THR A 98 -1.18 10.52 19.90
N VAL A 99 -1.29 9.28 20.39
CA VAL A 99 -2.14 8.25 19.76
C VAL A 99 -3.58 8.74 19.62
N ALA A 100 -4.13 9.40 20.64
CA ALA A 100 -5.49 9.93 20.62
C ALA A 100 -5.71 10.98 19.51
N GLU A 101 -4.74 11.88 19.31
CA GLU A 101 -4.80 12.87 18.23
C GLU A 101 -4.73 12.21 16.85
N ASN A 102 -3.85 11.22 16.68
CA ASN A 102 -3.73 10.48 15.43
C ASN A 102 -4.99 9.68 15.11
N ILE A 103 -5.62 9.01 16.10
CA ILE A 103 -6.89 8.31 15.90
C ILE A 103 -8.00 9.29 15.50
N LYS A 104 -8.06 10.48 16.11
CA LYS A 104 -9.03 11.50 15.72
C LYS A 104 -8.86 11.91 14.26
N LEU A 105 -7.63 12.24 13.84
CA LEU A 105 -7.34 12.62 12.45
C LEU A 105 -7.54 11.46 11.46
N TRP A 106 -7.27 10.23 11.88
CA TRP A 106 -7.54 9.05 11.07
C TRP A 106 -9.03 8.86 10.80
N ASN A 107 -9.88 9.09 11.80
CA ASN A 107 -11.34 9.08 11.61
C ASN A 107 -11.81 10.17 10.63
N GLU A 108 -11.20 11.37 10.67
CA GLU A 108 -11.45 12.43 9.69
C GLU A 108 -11.06 11.99 8.26
N MET A 109 -9.93 11.30 8.12
CA MET A 109 -9.49 10.71 6.85
C MET A 109 -10.47 9.65 6.35
N LEU A 110 -10.88 8.70 7.21
CA LEU A 110 -11.85 7.66 6.88
C LEU A 110 -13.19 8.23 6.39
N ALA A 111 -13.67 9.29 7.06
CA ALA A 111 -14.87 10.02 6.67
C ALA A 111 -14.71 10.81 5.36
N GLY A 112 -13.47 11.12 4.97
CA GLY A 112 -13.17 11.99 3.83
C GLY A 112 -13.60 13.43 4.08
N SER A 113 -13.52 13.91 5.32
CA SER A 113 -13.85 15.29 5.67
C SER A 113 -12.85 16.28 5.07
N ASP A 114 -13.18 17.58 5.07
CA ASP A 114 -12.26 18.63 4.64
C ASP A 114 -10.93 18.60 5.39
N ARG A 115 -10.99 18.21 6.68
CA ARG A 115 -9.79 18.00 7.48
C ARG A 115 -9.03 16.76 7.03
N GLY A 116 -9.72 15.64 6.84
CA GLY A 116 -9.13 14.40 6.36
C GLY A 116 -8.43 14.55 5.00
N LEU A 117 -8.98 15.35 4.10
CA LEU A 117 -8.41 15.60 2.76
C LEU A 117 -7.05 16.30 2.77
N GLN A 118 -6.75 17.03 3.85
CA GLN A 118 -5.45 17.69 4.04
C GLN A 118 -4.40 16.73 4.63
N CYS A 119 -4.83 15.57 5.12
CA CYS A 119 -4.01 14.64 5.85
C CYS A 119 -3.49 13.47 4.98
N CYS A 120 -2.38 12.90 5.41
CA CYS A 120 -1.90 11.60 4.97
C CYS A 120 -1.40 10.79 6.16
N LEU A 121 -1.41 9.46 6.04
CA LEU A 121 -0.87 8.58 7.07
C LEU A 121 0.57 8.23 6.72
N ARG A 122 1.45 8.31 7.70
CA ARG A 122 2.85 7.92 7.60
C ARG A 122 3.19 6.84 8.59
N GLU A 123 4.09 5.95 8.18
CA GLU A 123 4.81 5.08 9.10
C GLU A 123 5.76 5.92 9.95
N LYS A 124 6.02 5.47 11.18
CA LYS A 124 7.03 6.01 12.09
C LYS A 124 8.20 5.01 12.19
N VAL A 125 9.26 5.28 11.44
CA VAL A 125 10.48 4.49 11.29
C VAL A 125 11.67 5.33 11.75
N ASP A 126 12.43 5.90 10.81
CA ASP A 126 13.66 6.63 11.04
C ASP A 126 13.82 7.70 9.96
N MET A 127 13.72 8.96 10.38
CA MET A 127 13.84 10.11 9.50
C MET A 127 15.28 10.33 9.02
N GLN A 128 16.27 9.77 9.73
CA GLN A 128 17.69 9.85 9.39
C GLN A 128 18.17 8.62 8.58
N HIS A 129 17.26 7.71 8.21
CA HIS A 129 17.63 6.48 7.53
C HIS A 129 18.38 6.74 6.21
N PRO A 130 19.48 6.02 5.91
CA PRO A 130 20.28 6.23 4.69
C PRO A 130 19.49 5.94 3.41
N ASN A 131 18.60 4.94 3.44
CA ASN A 131 17.59 4.78 2.39
C ASN A 131 16.47 5.81 2.55
N LYS A 132 16.43 6.78 1.65
CA LYS A 132 15.42 7.84 1.61
C LYS A 132 13.99 7.32 1.56
N SER A 133 13.76 6.15 0.95
CA SER A 133 12.44 5.51 0.90
C SER A 133 11.86 5.20 2.28
N LEU A 134 12.71 4.88 3.26
CA LEU A 134 12.33 4.54 4.63
C LEU A 134 12.13 5.76 5.55
N ARG A 135 12.41 6.97 5.06
CA ARG A 135 12.17 8.19 5.83
C ARG A 135 10.68 8.51 5.86
N GLU A 136 10.02 7.98 6.89
CA GLU A 136 8.60 8.13 7.21
C GLU A 136 7.68 8.02 5.97
N PRO A 137 7.66 6.87 5.28
CA PRO A 137 6.92 6.69 4.04
C PRO A 137 5.42 6.93 4.24
N VAL A 138 4.77 7.44 3.19
CA VAL A 138 3.32 7.67 3.20
C VAL A 138 2.60 6.38 2.84
N TYR A 139 1.68 5.95 3.71
CA TYR A 139 0.89 4.73 3.55
C TYR A 139 -0.53 4.99 3.05
N TYR A 140 -1.17 6.09 3.45
CA TYR A 140 -2.52 6.43 2.99
C TYR A 140 -2.66 7.87 2.54
N ARG A 141 -3.56 8.08 1.58
CA ARG A 141 -4.07 9.39 1.18
C ARG A 141 -5.57 9.35 1.01
N CYS A 142 -6.21 10.49 1.24
CA CYS A 142 -7.62 10.66 0.95
C CYS A 142 -7.84 10.94 -0.55
N ASN A 143 -8.91 10.37 -1.10
CA ASN A 143 -9.40 10.64 -2.44
C ASN A 143 -10.91 10.41 -2.48
N LEU A 144 -11.69 11.42 -2.89
CA LEU A 144 -13.15 11.29 -2.97
C LEU A 144 -13.64 10.59 -4.24
N THR A 145 -12.75 10.39 -5.22
CA THR A 145 -13.08 9.71 -6.48
C THR A 145 -13.61 8.30 -6.18
N PRO A 146 -14.82 7.94 -6.64
CA PRO A 146 -15.33 6.59 -6.47
C PRO A 146 -14.42 5.55 -7.11
N HIS A 147 -14.15 4.47 -6.39
CA HIS A 147 -13.37 3.36 -6.91
C HIS A 147 -14.19 2.60 -7.98
N HIS A 148 -13.52 2.16 -9.05
CA HIS A 148 -14.21 1.50 -10.16
C HIS A 148 -14.82 0.12 -9.81
N ARG A 149 -14.28 -0.59 -8.80
CA ARG A 149 -14.83 -1.88 -8.32
C ARG A 149 -15.74 -1.78 -7.10
N ILE A 150 -15.39 -0.93 -6.14
CA ILE A 150 -16.04 -0.89 -4.81
C ILE A 150 -16.81 0.42 -4.59
N GLY A 151 -16.93 1.23 -5.63
CA GLY A 151 -17.71 2.47 -5.61
C GLY A 151 -17.18 3.49 -4.59
N PRO A 152 -18.08 4.28 -3.98
CA PRO A 152 -17.70 5.35 -3.06
C PRO A 152 -17.43 4.88 -1.62
N LYS A 153 -17.31 3.55 -1.39
CA LYS A 153 -17.25 2.93 -0.05
C LYS A 153 -16.13 3.46 0.83
N TYR A 154 -14.95 3.71 0.26
CA TYR A 154 -13.81 4.27 1.00
C TYR A 154 -13.41 5.63 0.42
N LYS A 155 -12.94 6.51 1.32
CA LYS A 155 -12.38 7.83 0.98
C LYS A 155 -10.87 7.88 1.14
N ILE A 156 -10.27 6.77 1.59
CA ILE A 156 -8.84 6.60 1.76
C ILE A 156 -8.35 5.46 0.88
N TYR A 157 -7.16 5.63 0.33
CA TYR A 157 -6.52 4.62 -0.50
C TYR A 157 -5.07 4.45 -0.09
N PRO A 158 -4.61 3.19 0.06
CA PRO A 158 -3.25 2.93 0.43
C PRO A 158 -2.32 3.26 -0.75
N THR A 159 -1.08 3.60 -0.44
CA THR A 159 -0.03 3.71 -1.45
C THR A 159 0.44 2.33 -1.89
N TYR A 160 1.06 2.27 -3.05
CA TYR A 160 1.70 1.05 -3.55
C TYR A 160 2.71 0.47 -2.54
N ASP A 161 3.47 1.36 -1.89
CA ASP A 161 4.52 0.98 -0.93
C ASP A 161 3.97 0.28 0.31
N PHE A 162 2.71 0.53 0.67
CA PHE A 162 2.04 -0.13 1.78
C PHE A 162 1.23 -1.35 1.35
N ALA A 163 0.41 -1.22 0.29
CA ALA A 163 -0.53 -2.27 -0.08
C ALA A 163 0.15 -3.48 -0.73
N CYS A 164 1.17 -3.24 -1.56
CA CYS A 164 1.87 -4.30 -2.28
C CYS A 164 2.55 -5.32 -1.34
N PRO A 165 3.38 -4.93 -0.35
CA PRO A 165 3.98 -5.88 0.58
C PRO A 165 2.94 -6.67 1.39
N PHE A 166 1.88 -6.00 1.85
CA PHE A 166 0.79 -6.63 2.58
C PHE A 166 0.12 -7.73 1.76
N VAL A 167 -0.29 -7.40 0.53
CA VAL A 167 -0.99 -8.37 -0.33
C VAL A 167 -0.07 -9.53 -0.70
N ASP A 168 1.18 -9.26 -1.08
CA ASP A 168 2.15 -10.32 -1.40
C ASP A 168 2.28 -11.30 -0.23
N TYR A 169 2.37 -10.80 1.01
CA TYR A 169 2.46 -11.62 2.23
C TYR A 169 1.22 -12.51 2.43
N ILE A 170 0.03 -11.91 2.34
CA ILE A 170 -1.24 -12.64 2.52
C ILE A 170 -1.43 -13.70 1.43
N GLN A 171 -1.15 -13.36 0.17
CA GLN A 171 -1.35 -14.26 -0.96
C GLN A 171 -0.42 -15.48 -0.97
N ALA A 172 0.75 -15.31 -0.34
CA ALA A 172 1.75 -16.34 -0.20
C ALA A 172 1.71 -16.99 1.20
N ASN A 173 0.61 -16.85 1.94
CA ASN A 173 0.35 -17.50 3.24
C ASN A 173 1.49 -17.29 4.24
N GLY A 174 1.94 -16.04 4.38
CA GLY A 174 2.98 -15.66 5.34
C GLY A 174 4.42 -15.91 4.88
N SER A 175 4.61 -16.34 3.63
CA SER A 175 5.91 -16.51 2.99
C SER A 175 6.14 -15.42 1.95
N PHE A 176 7.35 -14.88 1.81
CA PHE A 176 7.68 -13.97 0.68
C PHE A 176 8.25 -14.70 -0.54
N TYR A 177 8.32 -16.04 -0.51
CA TYR A 177 8.84 -16.83 -1.62
C TYR A 177 7.94 -16.68 -2.87
N GLY A 178 8.49 -16.11 -3.95
CA GLY A 178 7.87 -16.11 -5.28
C GLY A 178 7.36 -14.77 -5.81
N SER A 179 7.50 -13.66 -5.08
CA SER A 179 7.21 -12.32 -5.62
C SER A 179 8.35 -11.86 -6.53
N LEU A 180 8.11 -11.83 -7.85
CA LEU A 180 9.06 -11.31 -8.82
C LEU A 180 8.76 -9.83 -9.08
N ARG A 181 9.82 -9.01 -9.04
CA ARG A 181 9.78 -7.59 -9.38
C ARG A 181 11.01 -7.24 -10.20
N THR A 182 10.92 -6.16 -10.95
CA THR A 182 12.10 -5.60 -11.63
C THR A 182 13.10 -5.11 -10.60
N LYS A 183 14.40 -5.22 -10.95
CA LYS A 183 15.53 -4.83 -10.08
C LYS A 183 15.39 -3.41 -9.50
N TRP A 184 14.89 -2.47 -10.30
CA TRP A 184 14.62 -1.09 -9.89
C TRP A 184 13.69 -0.97 -8.68
N LEU A 185 12.68 -1.82 -8.58
CA LEU A 185 11.76 -1.82 -7.45
C LEU A 185 12.41 -2.44 -6.22
N MET A 186 13.20 -3.50 -6.42
CA MET A 186 13.89 -4.20 -5.34
C MET A 186 14.92 -3.31 -4.64
N ASP A 187 15.73 -2.58 -5.39
CA ASP A 187 16.80 -1.74 -4.84
C ASP A 187 16.25 -0.51 -4.06
N GLY A 188 14.99 -0.10 -4.29
CA GLY A 188 14.37 1.06 -3.65
C GLY A 188 13.34 0.77 -2.54
N MET A 189 12.61 -0.35 -2.63
CA MET A 189 11.45 -0.64 -1.76
C MET A 189 11.61 -1.84 -0.84
N MET A 190 12.49 -2.81 -1.13
CA MET A 190 12.67 -4.03 -0.31
C MET A 190 12.84 -3.78 1.20
N PRO A 191 13.47 -2.68 1.65
CA PRO A 191 13.54 -2.40 3.08
C PRO A 191 12.18 -2.16 3.75
N VAL A 192 11.18 -1.64 3.02
CA VAL A 192 9.79 -1.47 3.50
C VAL A 192 9.14 -2.84 3.71
N PHE A 193 9.40 -3.80 2.82
CA PHE A 193 8.90 -5.18 2.94
C PHE A 193 9.46 -5.90 4.19
N GLY A 194 10.69 -5.56 4.60
CA GLY A 194 11.36 -6.15 5.77
C GLY A 194 10.76 -5.71 7.12
N LEU A 195 10.41 -4.44 7.24
CA LEU A 195 9.81 -3.87 8.46
C LEU A 195 8.43 -4.46 8.76
N CYS A 196 7.69 -4.85 7.72
CA CYS A 196 6.30 -5.25 7.86
C CYS A 196 6.08 -6.73 8.23
N LYS A 197 7.13 -7.56 8.24
CA LYS A 197 7.01 -9.02 8.51
C LYS A 197 6.37 -9.32 9.86
N GLU A 198 6.73 -8.56 10.89
CA GLU A 198 6.21 -8.74 12.25
C GLU A 198 4.75 -8.27 12.36
N TRP A 199 4.35 -7.29 11.55
CA TRP A 199 3.01 -6.69 11.61
C TRP A 199 1.97 -7.54 10.89
N TYR A 200 2.35 -8.15 9.76
CA TYR A 200 1.44 -8.97 8.98
C TYR A 200 1.20 -10.36 9.58
N ALA A 201 2.13 -10.86 10.40
CA ALA A 201 2.02 -12.17 11.05
C ALA A 201 0.90 -12.26 12.10
N GLU A 202 0.34 -11.12 12.50
CA GLU A 202 -0.75 -11.01 13.47
C GLU A 202 -2.13 -10.89 12.80
N VAL A 203 -2.18 -10.96 11.45
CA VAL A 203 -3.39 -10.99 10.60
C VAL A 203 -3.72 -12.42 10.22
#